data_AF-A0A661X2A6-F1
#
_entry.id   AF-A0A661X2A6-F1
#
_cell.length_a   1.000
_cell.length_b   1.000
_cell.length_c   1.000
_cell.angle_alpha   90.00
_cell.angle_beta   90.00
_cell.angle_gamma   90.00
#
_symmetry.space_group_name_H-M   'P 1'
#
loop_
_entity.id
_entity.type
_entity.pdbx_description
1 polymer ?
#
loop_
_entity_poly.entity_id
_entity_poly.type
_entity_poly.pdbx_seq_one_letter_code
_entity_poly.pdbx_strand_id
1 'polypeptide(L)'
;MKLLKELSKKGSNKFFIEDFNKYDIKIELDKNLLRDEVELPDINEVSLIRHIVNLSHRNYGVDSGFYPLGSCTMKYNPKISEEISRREEFLYMHPLLPEDMVQGNLKIMWELSEHLKEITGMDAFSLQPAAGAHGEYTGMRIIWEYFKDKGEERSEVIVPDSAHGTNPASSAMVGFKVIEIPSKDGIVDPEELKKVVTDKTAAFMLTNPNTLGLFERDILKISEILKEKGALLYYDGANLNALLGIVRPGDMGFDIVHLNLHKTFSTPHGGGGPGAGPVGVKDFLKDYLPYPVVEKEDERFTFKKPEKSIGRVRSFYGNFTVLLKAYIYIRLMGAEGLREVSETAVLNANYIKEKLKKYYPPLVDTVYKHECVLSGKPYKKYGVKTFDIAKRLMDYGFHPPTVYFPHIV
;
A
#
# COMPACT_ATOMS: atom_id res chain seq x y z
N MET A 1 -13.46 -29.26 -6.87
CA MET A 1 -13.12 -29.34 -5.43
C MET A 1 -14.36 -28.97 -4.65
N LYS A 2 -14.74 -29.77 -3.65
CA LYS A 2 -15.91 -29.48 -2.83
C LYS A 2 -15.66 -28.27 -1.92
N LEU A 3 -16.67 -27.43 -1.74
CA LEU A 3 -16.69 -26.37 -0.74
C LEU A 3 -16.70 -26.98 0.67
N LEU A 4 -16.28 -26.22 1.69
CA LEU A 4 -16.32 -26.69 3.08
C LEU A 4 -17.75 -27.12 3.48
N LYS A 5 -18.79 -26.37 3.10
CA LYS A 5 -20.19 -26.75 3.37
C LYS A 5 -20.56 -28.12 2.78
N GLU A 6 -20.01 -28.48 1.62
CA GLU A 6 -20.25 -29.78 0.96
C GLU A 6 -19.43 -30.93 1.57
N LEU A 7 -18.40 -30.60 2.35
CA LEU A 7 -17.61 -31.55 3.14
C LEU A 7 -18.14 -31.70 4.58
N SER A 8 -19.06 -30.82 4.99
CA SER A 8 -19.67 -30.81 6.31
C SER A 8 -20.37 -32.13 6.59
N LYS A 9 -20.09 -32.71 7.75
CA LYS A 9 -20.78 -33.88 8.28
C LYS A 9 -21.09 -33.61 9.74
N LYS A 10 -22.38 -33.57 10.07
CA LYS A 10 -22.87 -33.32 11.44
C LYS A 10 -22.16 -34.24 12.45
N GLY A 11 -21.64 -33.64 13.53
CA GLY A 11 -20.87 -34.27 14.60
C GLY A 11 -19.45 -34.70 14.22
N SER A 12 -18.88 -34.20 13.11
CA SER A 12 -17.55 -34.62 12.67
C SER A 12 -16.42 -33.79 13.26
N ASN A 13 -16.67 -32.53 13.61
CA ASN A 13 -15.76 -31.72 14.37
C ASN A 13 -15.78 -32.19 15.84
N LYS A 14 -14.64 -32.76 16.25
CA LYS A 14 -14.38 -33.20 17.63
C LYS A 14 -13.17 -32.49 18.23
N PHE A 15 -12.65 -31.47 17.54
CA PHE A 15 -11.50 -30.70 18.00
C PHE A 15 -12.02 -29.55 18.86
N PHE A 16 -11.64 -29.58 20.13
CA PHE A 16 -11.88 -28.51 21.07
C PHE A 16 -10.53 -28.08 21.65
N ILE A 17 -10.23 -26.78 21.60
CA ILE A 17 -9.00 -26.21 22.20
C ILE A 17 -8.98 -26.52 23.71
N GLU A 18 -10.16 -26.54 24.33
CA GLU A 18 -10.34 -26.88 25.73
C GLU A 18 -11.68 -27.60 25.92
N ASP A 19 -11.72 -28.58 26.83
CA ASP A 19 -12.95 -29.28 27.18
C ASP A 19 -13.73 -28.45 28.19
N PHE A 20 -14.59 -27.57 27.68
CA PHE A 20 -15.41 -26.68 28.51
C PHE A 20 -16.32 -27.42 29.49
N ASN A 21 -16.61 -28.72 29.26
CA ASN A 21 -17.39 -29.53 30.20
C ASN A 21 -16.65 -29.80 31.52
N LYS A 22 -15.34 -29.53 31.59
CA LYS A 22 -14.55 -29.62 32.82
C LYS A 22 -14.76 -28.44 33.77
N TYR A 23 -15.37 -27.36 33.28
CA TYR A 23 -15.68 -26.18 34.08
C TYR A 23 -17.19 -26.13 34.36
N ASP A 24 -17.58 -25.90 35.62
CA ASP A 24 -18.98 -25.62 35.98
C ASP A 24 -19.33 -24.17 35.62
N ILE A 25 -19.37 -23.86 34.32
CA ILE A 25 -19.70 -22.52 33.81
C ILE A 25 -21.22 -22.44 33.64
N LYS A 26 -21.90 -21.83 34.61
CA LYS A 26 -23.31 -21.47 34.50
C LYS A 26 -23.43 -20.10 33.85
N ILE A 27 -23.74 -20.09 32.55
CA ILE A 27 -24.02 -18.87 31.80
C ILE A 27 -25.54 -18.68 31.77
N GLU A 28 -26.05 -17.80 32.63
CA GLU A 28 -27.44 -17.32 32.55
C GLU A 28 -27.48 -16.08 31.65
N LEU A 29 -27.89 -16.28 30.41
CA LEU A 29 -28.22 -15.20 29.48
C LEU A 29 -29.74 -15.13 29.31
N ASP A 30 -30.26 -13.92 29.17
CA ASP A 30 -31.65 -13.72 28.76
C ASP A 30 -31.90 -14.50 27.46
N LYS A 31 -32.98 -15.28 27.42
CA LYS A 31 -33.36 -16.08 26.25
C LYS A 31 -33.49 -15.26 24.99
N ASN A 32 -33.88 -13.98 25.12
CA ASN A 32 -33.99 -13.05 24.00
C ASN A 32 -32.63 -12.65 23.39
N LEU A 33 -31.52 -12.96 24.07
CA LEU A 33 -30.15 -12.73 23.60
C LEU A 33 -29.49 -14.00 23.03
N LEU A 34 -30.15 -15.15 23.13
CA LEU A 34 -29.62 -16.42 22.64
C LEU A 34 -29.94 -16.60 21.16
N ARG A 35 -29.01 -17.25 20.46
CA ARG A 35 -29.18 -17.66 19.06
C ARG A 35 -29.52 -19.14 19.02
N ASP A 36 -30.54 -19.51 18.23
CA ASP A 36 -30.98 -20.90 18.11
C ASP A 36 -29.99 -21.79 17.35
N GLU A 37 -29.39 -21.29 16.25
CA GLU A 37 -28.44 -22.05 15.43
C GLU A 37 -27.39 -21.17 14.74
N VAL A 38 -26.19 -21.71 14.54
CA VAL A 38 -25.11 -21.08 13.75
C VAL A 38 -24.76 -21.96 12.56
N GLU A 39 -24.87 -21.42 11.35
CA GLU A 39 -24.57 -22.17 10.11
C GLU A 39 -23.05 -22.16 9.82
N LEU A 40 -22.31 -23.03 10.50
CA LEU A 40 -20.89 -23.30 10.22
C LEU A 40 -20.69 -24.72 9.69
N PRO A 41 -19.71 -24.94 8.79
CA PRO A 41 -19.39 -26.30 8.35
C PRO A 41 -18.82 -27.11 9.51
N ASP A 42 -19.37 -28.31 9.70
CA ASP A 42 -18.99 -29.25 10.75
C ASP A 42 -17.99 -30.26 10.14
N ILE A 43 -16.69 -29.97 10.29
CA ILE A 43 -15.61 -30.67 9.60
C ILE A 43 -14.53 -31.11 10.60
N ASN A 44 -14.07 -32.35 10.49
CA ASN A 44 -12.90 -32.84 11.23
C ASN A 44 -11.58 -32.24 10.71
N GLU A 45 -10.59 -32.14 11.59
CA GLU A 45 -9.30 -31.51 11.32
C GLU A 45 -8.58 -32.07 10.09
N VAL A 46 -8.57 -33.39 9.89
CA VAL A 46 -7.94 -34.03 8.71
C VAL A 46 -8.56 -33.54 7.40
N SER A 47 -9.89 -33.43 7.38
CA SER A 47 -10.63 -32.95 6.21
C SER A 47 -10.40 -31.46 5.97
N LEU A 48 -10.29 -30.66 7.04
CA LEU A 48 -9.95 -29.24 6.97
C LEU A 48 -8.54 -29.02 6.42
N ILE A 49 -7.53 -29.73 6.95
CA ILE A 49 -6.14 -29.64 6.49
C ILE A 49 -6.05 -30.01 5.01
N ARG A 50 -6.66 -31.13 4.60
CA ARG A 50 -6.71 -31.54 3.19
C ARG A 50 -7.36 -30.47 2.31
N HIS A 51 -8.42 -29.83 2.79
CA HIS A 51 -9.07 -28.77 2.04
C HIS A 51 -8.13 -27.56 1.88
N ILE A 52 -7.52 -27.07 2.95
CA ILE A 52 -6.61 -25.90 2.91
C ILE A 52 -5.38 -26.18 2.02
N VAL A 53 -4.74 -27.34 2.16
CA VAL A 53 -3.56 -27.72 1.33
C VAL A 53 -3.94 -27.89 -0.14
N ASN A 54 -5.10 -28.50 -0.44
CA ASN A 54 -5.54 -28.61 -1.83
C ASN A 54 -5.91 -27.24 -2.43
N LEU A 55 -6.43 -26.30 -1.63
CA LEU A 55 -6.64 -24.93 -2.08
C LEU A 55 -5.32 -24.22 -2.37
N SER A 56 -4.30 -24.40 -1.53
CA SER A 56 -2.99 -23.75 -1.76
C SER A 56 -2.32 -24.24 -3.04
N HIS A 57 -2.45 -25.53 -3.38
CA HIS A 57 -1.97 -26.09 -4.66
C HIS A 57 -2.74 -25.58 -5.89
N ARG A 58 -3.90 -24.94 -5.70
CA ARG A 58 -4.72 -24.36 -6.77
C ARG A 58 -4.57 -22.85 -6.86
N ASN A 59 -3.59 -22.30 -6.16
CA ASN A 59 -3.24 -20.89 -6.21
C ASN A 59 -1.81 -20.72 -6.71
N TYR A 60 -1.54 -19.59 -7.37
CA TYR A 60 -0.20 -19.21 -7.80
C TYR A 60 0.21 -17.97 -7.01
N GLY A 61 1.44 -17.95 -6.50
CA GLY A 61 1.97 -16.83 -5.72
C GLY A 61 3.43 -16.55 -6.04
N VAL A 62 4.02 -15.55 -5.37
CA VAL A 62 5.43 -15.17 -5.54
C VAL A 62 6.38 -16.31 -5.19
N ASP A 63 6.00 -17.15 -4.22
CA ASP A 63 6.77 -18.36 -3.86
C ASP A 63 6.69 -19.46 -4.93
N SER A 64 5.71 -19.41 -5.83
CA SER A 64 5.53 -20.40 -6.90
C SER A 64 6.35 -20.08 -8.14
N GLY A 65 6.56 -18.79 -8.44
CA GLY A 65 7.33 -18.35 -9.60
C GLY A 65 7.11 -16.88 -9.96
N PHE A 66 7.47 -16.51 -11.18
CA PHE A 66 7.44 -15.12 -11.64
C PHE A 66 6.01 -14.53 -11.66
N TYR A 67 5.86 -13.33 -11.10
CA TYR A 67 4.57 -12.68 -10.87
C TYR A 67 4.61 -11.18 -11.26
N PRO A 68 4.67 -10.84 -12.57
CA PRO A 68 4.99 -9.49 -13.06
C PRO A 68 3.83 -8.48 -13.03
N LEU A 69 3.11 -8.37 -11.91
CA LEU A 69 2.07 -7.35 -11.79
C LEU A 69 2.67 -5.94 -11.65
N GLY A 70 2.44 -5.10 -12.66
CA GLY A 70 2.69 -3.66 -12.60
C GLY A 70 1.85 -3.00 -11.50
N SER A 71 2.41 -1.97 -10.88
CA SER A 71 1.91 -1.25 -9.70
C SER A 71 1.79 -2.10 -8.42
N CYS A 72 2.17 -3.39 -8.43
CA CYS A 72 2.04 -4.28 -7.27
C CYS A 72 3.37 -4.65 -6.59
N THR A 73 4.51 -4.54 -7.29
CA THR A 73 5.85 -4.85 -6.76
C THR A 73 5.89 -6.22 -6.08
N MET A 74 5.65 -7.28 -6.86
CA MET A 74 5.57 -8.67 -6.38
C MET A 74 6.97 -9.26 -6.09
N LYS A 75 7.70 -8.61 -5.18
CA LYS A 75 9.05 -9.04 -4.76
C LYS A 75 8.98 -10.20 -3.78
N TYR A 76 10.10 -10.90 -3.63
CA TYR A 76 10.27 -11.92 -2.58
C TYR A 76 9.94 -11.36 -1.20
N ASN A 77 9.24 -12.16 -0.39
CA ASN A 77 8.95 -11.90 1.02
C ASN A 77 9.89 -12.77 1.91
N PRO A 78 10.91 -12.19 2.56
CA PRO A 78 11.87 -12.91 3.39
C PRO A 78 11.19 -13.77 4.44
N LYS A 79 11.50 -15.07 4.43
CA LYS A 79 10.91 -16.02 5.40
C LYS A 79 11.32 -15.71 6.83
N ILE A 80 12.51 -15.14 7.02
CA ILE A 80 12.95 -14.65 8.32
C ILE A 80 12.02 -13.56 8.89
N SER A 81 11.43 -12.72 8.05
CA SER A 81 10.47 -11.70 8.50
C SER A 81 9.17 -12.34 9.01
N GLU A 82 8.71 -13.43 8.38
CA GLU A 82 7.57 -14.21 8.89
C GLU A 82 7.90 -14.88 10.22
N GLU A 83 9.06 -15.53 10.31
CA GLU A 83 9.52 -16.21 11.52
C GLU A 83 9.62 -15.27 12.73
N ILE A 84 10.31 -14.13 12.57
CA ILE A 84 10.45 -13.14 13.65
C ILE A 84 9.09 -12.56 14.03
N SER A 85 8.22 -12.27 13.07
CA SER A 85 6.90 -11.68 13.36
C SER A 85 5.94 -12.59 14.14
N ARG A 86 6.24 -13.89 14.21
CA ARG A 86 5.46 -14.90 14.93
C ARG A 86 5.99 -15.22 16.32
N ARG A 87 7.10 -14.60 16.73
CA ARG A 87 7.63 -14.80 18.08
C ARG A 87 6.65 -14.29 19.13
N GLU A 88 6.66 -14.94 20.29
CA GLU A 88 5.68 -14.74 21.36
C GLU A 88 5.65 -13.29 21.86
N GLU A 89 6.81 -12.64 21.91
CA GLU A 89 6.96 -11.23 22.30
C GLU A 89 6.26 -10.24 21.36
N PHE A 90 5.83 -10.67 20.17
CA PHE A 90 5.05 -9.85 19.24
C PHE A 90 3.63 -10.38 19.06
N LEU A 91 3.45 -11.70 19.02
CA LEU A 91 2.16 -12.34 18.76
C LEU A 91 1.16 -12.17 19.92
N TYR A 92 1.65 -12.24 21.16
CA TYR A 92 0.80 -12.20 22.35
C TYR A 92 0.74 -10.82 23.02
N MET A 93 1.18 -9.77 22.33
CA MET A 93 1.09 -8.40 22.85
C MET A 93 -0.30 -7.82 22.64
N HIS A 94 -0.97 -7.49 23.75
CA HIS A 94 -2.25 -6.82 23.71
C HIS A 94 -2.06 -5.31 23.46
N PRO A 95 -2.77 -4.68 22.50
CA PRO A 95 -2.55 -3.28 22.14
C PRO A 95 -2.88 -2.29 23.26
N LEU A 96 -3.63 -2.68 24.29
CA LEU A 96 -3.95 -1.82 25.44
C LEU A 96 -3.07 -2.07 26.67
N LEU A 97 -1.97 -2.82 26.55
CA LEU A 97 -1.00 -2.92 27.64
C LEU A 97 -0.41 -1.54 27.97
N PRO A 98 -0.06 -1.27 29.24
CA PRO A 98 0.67 -0.07 29.61
C PRO A 98 1.94 0.10 28.78
N GLU A 99 2.27 1.33 28.40
CA GLU A 99 3.42 1.64 27.52
C GLU A 99 4.74 1.09 28.06
N ASP A 100 4.88 1.02 29.39
CA ASP A 100 6.03 0.46 30.10
C ASP A 100 6.30 -1.01 29.76
N MET A 101 5.26 -1.76 29.40
CA MET A 101 5.36 -3.19 29.07
C MET A 101 5.63 -3.44 27.59
N VAL A 102 5.57 -2.40 26.74
CA VAL A 102 5.66 -2.53 25.27
C VAL A 102 6.70 -1.60 24.65
N GLN A 103 7.69 -1.15 25.43
CA GLN A 103 8.75 -0.25 24.96
C GLN A 103 9.51 -0.80 23.75
N GLY A 104 9.69 -2.11 23.64
CA GLY A 104 10.29 -2.74 22.45
C GLY A 104 9.46 -2.52 21.18
N ASN A 105 8.14 -2.70 21.27
CA ASN A 105 7.20 -2.47 20.16
C ASN A 105 7.16 -1.00 19.76
N LEU A 106 7.11 -0.09 20.74
CA LEU A 106 7.10 1.35 20.51
C LEU A 106 8.41 1.82 19.88
N LYS A 107 9.57 1.31 20.35
CA LYS A 107 10.87 1.57 19.73
C LYS A 107 10.89 1.15 18.27
N ILE A 108 10.39 -0.05 17.94
CA ILE A 108 10.33 -0.53 16.55
C ILE A 108 9.45 0.38 15.70
N MET A 109 8.31 0.82 16.21
CA MET A 109 7.42 1.75 15.51
C MET A 109 8.10 3.12 15.30
N TRP A 110 8.76 3.66 16.32
CA TRP A 110 9.49 4.91 16.21
C TRP A 110 10.65 4.80 15.21
N GLU A 111 11.52 3.79 15.33
CA GLU A 111 12.64 3.59 14.40
C GLU A 111 12.15 3.36 12.97
N LEU A 112 11.04 2.65 12.77
CA LEU A 112 10.43 2.52 11.45
C LEU A 112 10.02 3.90 10.90
N SER A 113 9.35 4.74 11.70
CA SER A 113 9.02 6.11 11.29
C SER A 113 10.28 6.91 10.92
N GLU A 114 11.35 6.82 11.71
CA GLU A 114 12.64 7.48 11.41
C GLU A 114 13.24 7.01 10.08
N HIS A 115 13.26 5.69 9.82
CA HIS A 115 13.74 5.17 8.54
C HIS A 115 12.87 5.65 7.37
N LEU A 116 11.54 5.67 7.54
CA LEU A 116 10.63 6.13 6.49
C LEU A 116 10.80 7.62 6.22
N LYS A 117 11.05 8.45 7.24
CA LYS A 117 11.42 9.87 7.07
C LYS A 117 12.67 10.01 6.21
N GLU A 118 13.75 9.29 6.55
CA GLU A 118 14.99 9.35 5.78
C GLU A 118 14.81 8.89 4.33
N ILE A 119 14.09 7.78 4.11
CA ILE A 119 13.83 7.24 2.77
C ILE A 119 13.00 8.20 1.91
N THR A 120 12.10 8.98 2.54
CA THR A 120 11.13 9.80 1.81
C THR A 120 11.42 11.29 1.83
N GLY A 121 12.30 11.77 2.70
CA GLY A 121 12.53 13.20 2.93
C GLY A 121 11.34 13.91 3.59
N MET A 122 10.51 13.19 4.35
CA MET A 122 9.42 13.75 5.15
C MET A 122 9.89 13.99 6.59
N ASP A 123 9.14 14.81 7.34
CA ASP A 123 9.54 15.27 8.68
C ASP A 123 8.81 14.53 9.81
N ALA A 124 7.62 13.98 9.54
CA ALA A 124 6.84 13.19 10.50
C ALA A 124 6.05 12.08 9.79
N PHE A 125 5.73 11.00 10.52
CA PHE A 125 4.95 9.87 9.99
C PHE A 125 3.85 9.41 10.94
N SER A 126 2.73 8.99 10.38
CA SER A 126 1.77 8.10 11.03
C SER A 126 1.84 6.71 10.42
N LEU A 127 1.92 5.68 11.28
CA LEU A 127 1.89 4.28 10.90
C LEU A 127 0.48 3.66 10.96
N GLN A 128 -0.51 4.47 11.32
CA GLN A 128 -1.87 4.01 11.58
C GLN A 128 -2.60 3.48 10.32
N PRO A 129 -2.53 4.09 9.13
CA PRO A 129 -3.39 3.66 8.03
C PRO A 129 -3.08 2.22 7.55
N ALA A 130 -4.14 1.48 7.22
CA ALA A 130 -4.07 0.02 7.03
C ALA A 130 -3.61 -0.43 5.62
N ALA A 131 -3.61 0.46 4.64
CA ALA A 131 -3.27 0.18 3.24
C ALA A 131 -3.02 1.50 2.48
N GLY A 132 -2.52 1.43 1.23
CA GLY A 132 -2.21 2.62 0.42
C GLY A 132 -3.39 3.57 0.26
N ALA A 133 -4.55 3.07 -0.21
CA ALA A 133 -5.77 3.87 -0.33
C ALA A 133 -6.27 4.45 1.02
N HIS A 134 -6.01 3.75 2.13
CA HIS A 134 -6.29 4.31 3.45
C HIS A 134 -5.32 5.45 3.80
N GLY A 135 -4.07 5.35 3.36
CA GLY A 135 -3.08 6.44 3.42
C GLY A 135 -3.44 7.64 2.53
N GLU A 136 -4.01 7.40 1.34
CA GLU A 136 -4.59 8.45 0.49
C GLU A 136 -5.72 9.19 1.19
N TYR A 137 -6.73 8.47 1.68
CA TYR A 137 -7.81 9.06 2.47
C TYR A 137 -7.28 9.85 3.67
N THR A 138 -6.31 9.29 4.41
CA THR A 138 -5.68 9.96 5.56
C THR A 138 -4.98 11.25 5.14
N GLY A 139 -4.21 11.23 4.06
CA GLY A 139 -3.55 12.41 3.54
C GLY A 139 -4.53 13.47 3.06
N MET A 140 -5.58 13.10 2.35
CA MET A 140 -6.63 14.03 1.93
C MET A 140 -7.35 14.65 3.13
N ARG A 141 -7.57 13.89 4.21
CA ARG A 141 -8.11 14.43 5.48
C ARG A 141 -7.16 15.43 6.14
N ILE A 142 -5.85 15.18 6.12
CA ILE A 142 -4.82 16.11 6.60
C ILE A 142 -4.89 17.42 5.80
N ILE A 143 -4.92 17.34 4.48
CA ILE A 143 -5.01 18.51 3.59
C ILE A 143 -6.29 19.31 3.88
N TRP A 144 -7.42 18.63 4.03
CA TRP A 144 -8.69 19.27 4.35
C TRP A 144 -8.61 20.06 5.67
N GLU A 145 -8.13 19.43 6.74
CA GLU A 145 -8.06 20.09 8.05
C GLU A 145 -7.02 21.21 8.05
N TYR A 146 -5.91 21.06 7.32
CA TYR A 146 -4.90 22.11 7.16
C TYR A 146 -5.48 23.40 6.56
N PHE A 147 -6.21 23.30 5.43
CA PHE A 147 -6.80 24.49 4.81
C PHE A 147 -7.96 25.06 5.62
N LYS A 148 -8.75 24.20 6.26
CA LYS A 148 -9.82 24.61 7.17
C LYS A 148 -9.28 25.41 8.37
N ASP A 149 -8.18 24.96 8.98
CA ASP A 149 -7.52 25.67 10.09
C ASP A 149 -7.00 27.05 9.66
N LYS A 150 -6.56 27.18 8.40
CA LYS A 150 -6.16 28.47 7.80
C LYS A 150 -7.33 29.36 7.38
N GLY A 151 -8.58 28.88 7.46
CA GLY A 151 -9.75 29.58 6.97
C GLY A 151 -9.80 29.70 5.44
N GLU A 152 -9.10 28.81 4.71
CA GLU A 152 -9.07 28.78 3.25
C GLU A 152 -10.05 27.73 2.70
N GLU A 153 -10.95 28.13 1.82
CA GLU A 153 -11.90 27.22 1.15
C GLU A 153 -11.30 26.57 -0.10
N ARG A 154 -10.41 25.60 0.10
CA ARG A 154 -9.87 24.77 -1.00
C ARG A 154 -10.74 23.53 -1.20
N SER A 155 -11.37 23.39 -2.36
CA SER A 155 -12.38 22.34 -2.64
C SER A 155 -12.03 21.41 -3.78
N GLU A 156 -10.89 21.62 -4.45
CA GLU A 156 -10.52 20.89 -5.67
C GLU A 156 -9.22 20.09 -5.49
N VAL A 157 -9.22 18.84 -5.94
CA VAL A 157 -8.01 18.01 -6.05
C VAL A 157 -7.80 17.62 -7.50
N ILE A 158 -6.60 17.85 -8.00
CA ILE A 158 -6.22 17.53 -9.37
C ILE A 158 -5.53 16.16 -9.38
N VAL A 159 -5.81 15.36 -10.41
CA VAL A 159 -5.16 14.07 -10.68
C VAL A 159 -4.83 13.96 -12.17
N PRO A 160 -3.73 13.29 -12.58
CA PRO A 160 -3.51 12.96 -13.98
C PRO A 160 -4.44 11.83 -14.44
N ASP A 161 -4.75 11.78 -15.74
CA ASP A 161 -5.49 10.70 -16.41
C ASP A 161 -4.87 9.29 -16.25
N SER A 162 -3.58 9.24 -15.90
CA SER A 162 -2.85 8.01 -15.60
C SER A 162 -2.95 7.58 -14.15
N ALA A 163 -3.57 8.37 -13.24
CA ALA A 163 -3.60 8.07 -11.82
C ALA A 163 -4.24 6.70 -11.52
N HIS A 164 -3.82 6.08 -10.42
CA HIS A 164 -4.53 4.91 -9.91
C HIS A 164 -5.94 5.32 -9.47
N GLY A 165 -6.94 4.46 -9.70
CA GLY A 165 -8.35 4.78 -9.42
C GLY A 165 -8.66 5.03 -7.94
N THR A 166 -7.75 4.70 -7.02
CA THR A 166 -7.89 5.04 -5.60
C THR A 166 -7.70 6.53 -5.36
N ASN A 167 -6.84 7.23 -6.11
CA ASN A 167 -6.58 8.66 -5.94
C ASN A 167 -7.87 9.49 -6.05
N PRO A 168 -8.63 9.45 -7.18
CA PRO A 168 -9.88 10.18 -7.29
C PRO A 168 -10.94 9.70 -6.29
N ALA A 169 -10.99 8.39 -5.99
CA ALA A 169 -11.96 7.83 -5.05
C ALA A 169 -11.72 8.33 -3.60
N SER A 170 -10.45 8.36 -3.17
CA SER A 170 -10.03 8.84 -1.85
C SER A 170 -10.30 10.33 -1.68
N SER A 171 -10.02 11.15 -2.70
CA SER A 171 -10.32 12.59 -2.68
C SER A 171 -11.83 12.85 -2.62
N ALA A 172 -12.62 12.16 -3.43
CA ALA A 172 -14.07 12.28 -3.44
C ALA A 172 -14.70 11.84 -2.10
N MET A 173 -14.16 10.78 -1.48
CA MET A 173 -14.62 10.29 -0.17
C MET A 173 -14.45 11.32 0.95
N VAL A 174 -13.42 12.17 0.87
CA VAL A 174 -13.22 13.29 1.82
C VAL A 174 -14.16 14.47 1.51
N GLY A 175 -14.64 14.59 0.27
CA GLY A 175 -15.54 15.65 -0.18
C GLY A 175 -14.93 16.63 -1.18
N PHE A 176 -13.71 16.37 -1.68
CA PHE A 176 -13.11 17.19 -2.72
C PHE A 176 -13.75 16.93 -4.08
N LYS A 177 -13.87 17.98 -4.89
CA LYS A 177 -14.14 17.86 -6.32
C LYS A 177 -12.86 17.43 -7.03
N VAL A 178 -12.92 16.32 -7.75
CA VAL A 178 -11.79 15.81 -8.52
C VAL A 178 -11.76 16.44 -9.91
N ILE A 179 -10.59 16.93 -10.31
CA ILE A 179 -10.31 17.44 -11.65
C ILE A 179 -9.23 16.55 -12.27
N GLU A 180 -9.57 15.91 -13.38
CA GLU A 180 -8.61 15.12 -14.15
C GLU A 180 -7.92 15.99 -15.22
N ILE A 181 -6.62 15.84 -15.38
CA ILE A 181 -5.85 16.47 -16.46
C ILE A 181 -5.21 15.43 -17.39
N PRO A 182 -5.13 15.73 -18.70
CA PRO A 182 -4.51 14.81 -19.65
C PRO A 182 -2.99 14.76 -19.49
N SER A 183 -2.40 13.61 -19.78
CA SER A 183 -0.95 13.45 -19.91
C SER A 183 -0.49 13.57 -21.37
N LYS A 184 0.72 14.10 -21.59
CA LYS A 184 1.38 14.15 -22.90
C LYS A 184 2.46 13.09 -22.98
N ASP A 185 2.33 12.16 -23.92
CA ASP A 185 3.21 10.99 -24.04
C ASP A 185 3.35 10.20 -22.72
N GLY A 186 2.31 10.25 -21.90
CA GLY A 186 2.26 9.59 -20.60
C GLY A 186 2.98 10.31 -19.45
N ILE A 187 3.31 11.59 -19.58
CA ILE A 187 3.90 12.44 -18.54
C ILE A 187 3.03 13.69 -18.38
N VAL A 188 2.96 14.26 -17.18
CA VAL A 188 2.18 15.48 -16.91
C VAL A 188 2.82 16.68 -17.60
N ASP A 189 2.03 17.47 -18.34
CA ASP A 189 2.47 18.75 -18.90
C ASP A 189 2.25 19.87 -17.87
N PRO A 190 3.32 20.56 -17.38
CA PRO A 190 3.20 21.66 -16.45
C PRO A 190 2.29 22.80 -16.95
N GLU A 191 2.23 23.04 -18.27
CA GLU A 191 1.37 24.09 -18.83
C GLU A 191 -0.11 23.70 -18.78
N GLU A 192 -0.46 22.41 -18.91
CA GLU A 192 -1.84 21.95 -18.70
C GLU A 192 -2.22 22.03 -17.22
N LEU A 193 -1.31 21.68 -16.31
CA LEU A 193 -1.52 21.84 -14.88
C LEU A 193 -1.77 23.31 -14.52
N LYS A 194 -0.94 24.23 -15.03
CA LYS A 194 -1.05 25.68 -14.74
C LYS A 194 -2.41 26.27 -15.14
N LYS A 195 -3.07 25.74 -16.18
CA LYS A 195 -4.40 26.19 -16.61
C LYS A 195 -5.51 25.82 -15.63
N VAL A 196 -5.34 24.74 -14.87
CA VAL A 196 -6.37 24.21 -13.97
C VAL A 196 -6.13 24.52 -12.50
N VAL A 197 -4.89 24.84 -12.09
CA VAL A 197 -4.61 25.22 -10.71
C VAL A 197 -5.19 26.60 -10.43
N THR A 198 -6.07 26.67 -9.45
CA THR A 198 -6.75 27.90 -9.01
C THR A 198 -6.57 28.11 -7.50
N ASP A 199 -7.09 29.23 -6.99
CA ASP A 199 -7.12 29.49 -5.56
C ASP A 199 -8.07 28.54 -4.81
N LYS A 200 -8.86 27.70 -5.51
CA LYS A 200 -9.68 26.62 -4.92
C LYS A 200 -8.96 25.28 -4.88
N THR A 201 -7.81 25.16 -5.53
CA THR A 201 -7.04 23.91 -5.56
C THR A 201 -6.42 23.66 -4.20
N ALA A 202 -6.77 22.53 -3.60
CA ALA A 202 -6.20 22.03 -2.36
C ALA A 202 -4.93 21.24 -2.63
N ALA A 203 -4.97 20.33 -3.61
CA ALA A 203 -3.84 19.46 -3.88
C ALA A 203 -3.76 18.96 -5.32
N PHE A 204 -2.56 18.52 -5.70
CA PHE A 204 -2.32 17.66 -6.87
C PHE A 204 -1.78 16.31 -6.40
N MET A 205 -2.44 15.20 -6.77
CA MET A 205 -1.95 13.85 -6.45
C MET A 205 -1.17 13.28 -7.62
N LEU A 206 0.05 12.83 -7.36
CA LEU A 206 0.95 12.33 -8.39
C LEU A 206 1.74 11.12 -7.88
N THR A 207 1.89 10.12 -8.75
CA THR A 207 2.83 9.01 -8.57
C THR A 207 4.09 9.33 -9.37
N ASN A 208 5.29 9.20 -8.78
CA ASN A 208 6.55 9.41 -9.51
C ASN A 208 7.60 8.36 -9.11
N PRO A 209 7.98 7.40 -9.96
CA PRO A 209 7.56 7.23 -11.35
C PRO A 209 6.07 6.98 -11.47
N ASN A 210 5.45 7.50 -12.52
CA ASN A 210 4.03 7.37 -12.76
C ASN A 210 3.62 5.93 -13.09
N THR A 211 2.32 5.70 -13.30
CA THR A 211 1.73 4.36 -13.50
C THR A 211 2.11 3.71 -14.84
N LEU A 212 2.78 4.45 -15.74
CA LEU A 212 3.41 3.89 -16.94
C LEU A 212 4.85 3.42 -16.67
N GLY A 213 5.38 3.68 -15.48
CA GLY A 213 6.79 3.50 -15.13
C GLY A 213 7.69 4.62 -15.66
N LEU A 214 7.15 5.78 -16.04
CA LEU A 214 7.91 6.93 -16.49
C LEU A 214 8.20 7.88 -15.33
N PHE A 215 9.37 8.51 -15.32
CA PHE A 215 9.70 9.51 -14.32
C PHE A 215 9.17 10.89 -14.75
N GLU A 216 8.49 11.58 -13.85
CA GLU A 216 7.97 12.93 -14.05
C GLU A 216 9.13 13.93 -14.04
N ARG A 217 9.69 14.19 -15.22
CA ARG A 217 10.93 14.97 -15.40
C ARG A 217 10.81 16.43 -14.97
N ASP A 218 9.61 16.99 -15.05
CA ASP A 218 9.31 18.38 -14.71
C ASP A 218 8.72 18.52 -13.29
N ILE A 219 8.93 17.52 -12.40
CA ILE A 219 8.35 17.50 -11.05
C ILE A 219 8.65 18.76 -10.21
N LEU A 220 9.84 19.35 -10.37
CA LEU A 220 10.19 20.59 -9.67
C LEU A 220 9.36 21.79 -10.16
N LYS A 221 9.12 21.89 -11.47
CA LYS A 221 8.24 22.94 -12.04
C LYS A 221 6.79 22.73 -11.60
N ILE A 222 6.33 21.47 -11.55
CA ILE A 222 5.00 21.11 -11.03
C ILE A 222 4.86 21.57 -9.57
N SER A 223 5.87 21.29 -8.73
CA SER A 223 5.89 21.75 -7.33
C SER A 223 5.87 23.28 -7.23
N GLU A 224 6.64 23.99 -8.06
CA GLU A 224 6.65 25.46 -8.12
C GLU A 224 5.27 26.04 -8.46
N ILE A 225 4.59 25.52 -9.49
CA ILE A 225 3.24 25.96 -9.91
C ILE A 225 2.23 25.84 -8.76
N LEU A 226 2.27 24.73 -8.01
CA LEU A 226 1.37 24.51 -6.89
C LEU A 226 1.68 25.43 -5.72
N LYS A 227 2.97 25.59 -5.41
CA LYS A 227 3.46 26.47 -4.34
C LYS A 227 3.09 27.93 -4.60
N GLU A 228 3.18 28.42 -5.83
CA GLU A 228 2.73 29.76 -6.23
C GLU A 228 1.25 30.02 -5.92
N LYS A 229 0.43 28.96 -5.93
CA LYS A 229 -1.01 29.01 -5.63
C LYS A 229 -1.37 28.56 -4.22
N GLY A 230 -0.38 28.20 -3.41
CA GLY A 230 -0.58 27.66 -2.06
C GLY A 230 -1.27 26.29 -2.03
N ALA A 231 -1.29 25.56 -3.14
CA ALA A 231 -1.79 24.19 -3.21
C ALA A 231 -0.68 23.20 -2.77
N LEU A 232 -1.08 22.03 -2.27
CA LEU A 232 -0.16 21.00 -1.79
C LEU A 232 0.11 19.93 -2.84
N LEU A 233 1.30 19.33 -2.80
CA LEU A 233 1.68 18.24 -3.68
C LEU A 233 1.67 16.91 -2.91
N TYR A 234 0.79 15.99 -3.31
CA TYR A 234 0.60 14.69 -2.68
C TYR A 234 1.26 13.56 -3.48
N TYR A 235 2.13 12.80 -2.83
CA TYR A 235 2.84 11.66 -3.42
C TYR A 235 2.09 10.35 -3.16
N ASP A 236 1.68 9.71 -4.24
CA ASP A 236 1.35 8.29 -4.22
C ASP A 236 2.64 7.46 -4.30
N GLY A 237 3.00 6.84 -3.17
CA GLY A 237 4.24 6.08 -3.03
C GLY A 237 4.15 4.60 -3.39
N ALA A 238 3.12 4.17 -4.13
CA ALA A 238 3.04 2.80 -4.65
C ALA A 238 4.28 2.40 -5.47
N ASN A 239 4.89 3.37 -6.16
CA ASN A 239 6.04 3.18 -7.05
C ASN A 239 7.40 3.56 -6.45
N LEU A 240 7.46 3.76 -5.11
CA LEU A 240 8.71 4.12 -4.42
C LEU A 240 9.85 3.10 -4.62
N ASN A 241 9.54 1.85 -4.97
CA ASN A 241 10.54 0.82 -5.23
C ASN A 241 11.57 1.20 -6.32
N ALA A 242 11.25 2.16 -7.20
CA ALA A 242 12.19 2.65 -8.20
C ALA A 242 13.22 3.66 -7.66
N LEU A 243 13.03 4.19 -6.46
CA LEU A 243 13.70 5.40 -5.99
C LEU A 243 14.48 5.24 -4.67
N LEU A 244 14.32 4.10 -3.98
CA LEU A 244 15.00 3.84 -2.70
C LEU A 244 16.50 4.05 -2.85
N GLY A 245 17.10 4.91 -2.01
CA GLY A 245 18.53 5.22 -2.02
C GLY A 245 19.03 6.02 -3.23
N ILE A 246 18.12 6.55 -4.07
CA ILE A 246 18.45 7.31 -5.29
C ILE A 246 17.92 8.74 -5.20
N VAL A 247 16.60 8.92 -5.03
CA VAL A 247 15.95 10.24 -4.90
C VAL A 247 14.79 10.13 -3.90
N ARG A 248 14.53 11.19 -3.13
CA ARG A 248 13.46 11.22 -2.13
C ARG A 248 12.29 12.10 -2.60
N PRO A 249 11.03 11.68 -2.45
CA PRO A 249 9.86 12.52 -2.77
C PRO A 249 9.88 13.90 -2.10
N GLY A 250 10.32 13.98 -0.85
CA GLY A 250 10.43 15.24 -0.12
C GLY A 250 11.42 16.24 -0.71
N ASP A 251 12.44 15.77 -1.45
CA ASP A 251 13.37 16.62 -2.20
C ASP A 251 12.81 17.02 -3.58
N MET A 252 11.79 16.30 -4.06
CA MET A 252 11.05 16.64 -5.29
C MET A 252 9.95 17.69 -5.04
N GLY A 253 9.75 18.11 -3.79
CA GLY A 253 8.74 19.10 -3.41
C GLY A 253 7.37 18.53 -3.02
N PHE A 254 7.27 17.23 -2.72
CA PHE A 254 6.05 16.65 -2.15
C PHE A 254 5.88 17.06 -0.68
N ASP A 255 4.65 17.40 -0.30
CA ASP A 255 4.27 17.82 1.05
C ASP A 255 3.76 16.65 1.91
N ILE A 256 3.14 15.68 1.26
CA ILE A 256 2.55 14.48 1.88
C ILE A 256 2.88 13.27 1.02
N VAL A 257 3.15 12.14 1.67
CA VAL A 257 3.44 10.84 1.06
C VAL A 257 2.58 9.78 1.72
N HIS A 258 1.98 8.87 0.97
CA HIS A 258 1.70 7.53 1.52
C HIS A 258 2.63 6.48 0.94
N LEU A 259 2.84 5.40 1.70
CA LEU A 259 3.66 4.25 1.28
C LEU A 259 2.85 2.96 1.28
N ASN A 260 3.24 1.99 0.44
CA ASN A 260 2.70 0.63 0.50
C ASN A 260 3.76 -0.33 1.04
N LEU A 261 3.71 -0.68 2.33
CA LEU A 261 4.70 -1.62 2.90
C LEU A 261 4.61 -3.02 2.29
N HIS A 262 3.40 -3.41 1.87
CA HIS A 262 3.06 -4.64 1.17
C HIS A 262 3.41 -4.64 -0.32
N LYS A 263 4.08 -3.59 -0.79
CA LYS A 263 4.69 -3.52 -2.12
C LYS A 263 6.19 -3.31 -1.95
N THR A 264 6.59 -2.11 -1.56
CA THR A 264 7.98 -1.66 -1.56
C THR A 264 8.83 -2.32 -0.47
N PHE A 265 8.23 -2.62 0.69
CA PHE A 265 8.97 -3.06 1.89
C PHE A 265 8.72 -4.54 2.23
N SER A 266 8.42 -5.34 1.20
CA SER A 266 8.49 -6.80 1.24
C SER A 266 7.52 -7.49 2.20
N THR A 267 6.51 -6.79 2.71
CA THR A 267 5.45 -7.45 3.47
C THR A 267 4.54 -8.26 2.52
N PRO A 268 4.03 -9.45 2.89
CA PRO A 268 3.31 -10.30 1.95
C PRO A 268 2.00 -9.69 1.46
N HIS A 269 1.69 -9.89 0.18
CA HIS A 269 0.42 -9.47 -0.42
C HIS A 269 -0.79 -10.28 0.09
N GLY A 270 -0.57 -11.49 0.61
CA GLY A 270 -1.60 -12.30 1.28
C GLY A 270 -2.83 -12.67 0.43
N GLY A 271 -2.72 -12.62 -0.90
CA GLY A 271 -3.87 -12.81 -1.79
C GLY A 271 -4.87 -11.64 -1.81
N GLY A 272 -4.47 -10.45 -1.34
CA GLY A 272 -5.28 -9.23 -1.33
C GLY A 272 -5.14 -8.38 -0.05
N GLY A 273 -4.47 -8.90 0.98
CA GLY A 273 -4.17 -8.20 2.22
C GLY A 273 -3.74 -9.16 3.34
N PRO A 274 -3.40 -8.66 4.53
CA PRO A 274 -3.44 -7.25 4.94
C PRO A 274 -2.27 -6.41 4.40
N GLY A 275 -2.42 -5.09 4.44
CA GLY A 275 -1.37 -4.13 4.11
C GLY A 275 -0.94 -3.26 5.29
N ALA A 276 -0.17 -2.22 4.99
CA ALA A 276 0.07 -1.06 5.84
C ALA A 276 0.34 0.14 4.91
N GLY A 277 -0.25 1.28 5.25
CA GLY A 277 -0.23 2.51 4.46
C GLY A 277 0.35 3.72 5.20
N PRO A 278 1.58 3.69 5.73
CA PRO A 278 2.13 4.82 6.47
C PRO A 278 2.03 6.13 5.68
N VAL A 279 1.70 7.22 6.37
CA VAL A 279 1.60 8.56 5.79
C VAL A 279 2.68 9.44 6.39
N GLY A 280 3.55 9.96 5.54
CA GLY A 280 4.59 10.93 5.88
C GLY A 280 4.17 12.32 5.46
N VAL A 281 4.56 13.34 6.23
CA VAL A 281 4.25 14.75 5.95
C VAL A 281 5.45 15.64 6.21
N LYS A 282 5.48 16.80 5.57
CA LYS A 282 6.38 17.91 5.93
C LYS A 282 6.01 18.53 7.28
N ASP A 283 6.98 19.21 7.90
CA ASP A 283 6.88 19.68 9.30
C ASP A 283 5.63 20.53 9.56
N PHE A 284 5.27 21.42 8.63
CA PHE A 284 4.10 22.30 8.75
C PHE A 284 2.74 21.56 8.74
N LEU A 285 2.74 20.26 8.46
CA LEU A 285 1.56 19.39 8.46
C LEU A 285 1.56 18.37 9.61
N LYS A 286 2.63 18.28 10.41
CA LYS A 286 2.79 17.23 11.42
C LYS A 286 1.69 17.22 12.47
N ASP A 287 1.19 18.40 12.84
CA ASP A 287 0.18 18.57 13.89
C ASP A 287 -1.19 18.05 13.47
N TYR A 288 -1.41 17.80 12.17
CA TYR A 288 -2.66 17.25 11.63
C TYR A 288 -2.63 15.72 11.50
N LEU A 289 -1.49 15.05 11.75
CA LEU A 289 -1.40 13.59 11.65
C LEU A 289 -2.44 12.88 12.52
N PRO A 290 -2.97 11.71 12.11
CA PRO A 290 -3.90 10.96 12.93
C PRO A 290 -3.21 10.40 14.17
N TYR A 291 -3.95 10.28 15.27
CA TYR A 291 -3.41 9.85 16.57
C TYR A 291 -3.64 8.35 16.84
N PRO A 292 -2.72 7.68 17.55
CA PRO A 292 -1.48 8.24 18.10
C PRO A 292 -0.31 8.16 17.11
N VAL A 293 0.66 9.06 17.30
CA VAL A 293 2.03 8.94 16.79
C VAL A 293 2.94 8.44 17.92
N VAL A 294 4.08 7.84 17.59
CA VAL A 294 5.06 7.41 18.60
C VAL A 294 6.19 8.43 18.63
N GLU A 295 6.49 8.95 19.82
CA GLU A 295 7.59 9.87 20.05
C GLU A 295 8.58 9.28 21.06
N LYS A 296 9.82 9.77 20.99
CA LYS A 296 10.88 9.43 21.93
C LYS A 296 11.08 10.60 22.90
N GLU A 297 10.86 10.36 24.18
CA GLU A 297 11.12 11.30 25.27
C GLU A 297 12.22 10.71 26.16
N ASP A 298 13.40 11.34 26.16
CA ASP A 298 14.62 10.81 26.78
C ASP A 298 14.96 9.38 26.29
N GLU A 299 14.88 8.39 27.18
CA GLU A 299 15.11 6.97 26.86
C GLU A 299 13.81 6.17 26.68
N ARG A 300 12.65 6.83 26.69
CA ARG A 300 11.33 6.19 26.60
C ARG A 300 10.62 6.52 25.30
N PHE A 301 9.72 5.63 24.90
CA PHE A 301 8.82 5.81 23.78
C PHE A 301 7.38 5.88 24.28
N THR A 302 6.61 6.84 23.80
CA THR A 302 5.23 7.09 24.24
C THR A 302 4.32 7.43 23.08
N PHE A 303 3.03 7.15 23.23
CA PHE A 303 2.03 7.60 22.28
C PHE A 303 1.67 9.07 22.52
N LYS A 304 1.76 9.87 21.46
CA LYS A 304 1.37 11.28 21.47
C LYS A 304 0.19 11.53 20.55
N LYS A 305 -0.65 12.48 20.96
CA LYS A 305 -1.72 13.02 20.13
C LYS A 305 -1.23 14.37 19.57
N PRO A 306 -1.10 14.51 18.24
CA PRO A 306 -0.82 15.81 17.61
C PRO A 306 -1.92 16.83 17.94
N GLU A 307 -1.54 18.10 18.11
CA GLU A 307 -2.44 19.16 18.62
C GLU A 307 -3.71 19.31 17.77
N LYS A 308 -3.53 19.37 16.44
CA LYS A 308 -4.58 19.57 15.44
C LYS A 308 -4.98 18.27 14.74
N SER A 309 -4.77 17.14 15.41
CA SER A 309 -4.94 15.81 14.81
C SER A 309 -6.32 15.66 14.16
N ILE A 310 -6.35 15.08 12.95
CA ILE A 310 -7.60 14.72 12.26
C ILE A 310 -8.41 13.60 12.95
N GLY A 311 -7.93 13.11 14.10
CA GLY A 311 -8.55 12.03 14.86
C GLY A 311 -7.93 10.68 14.57
N ARG A 312 -8.71 9.61 14.72
CA ARG A 312 -8.32 8.24 14.38
C ARG A 312 -8.89 7.86 13.03
N VAL A 313 -8.09 7.19 12.22
CA VAL A 313 -8.54 6.60 10.94
C VAL A 313 -8.80 5.09 11.06
N ARG A 314 -8.39 4.47 12.18
CA ARG A 314 -8.74 3.07 12.53
C ARG A 314 -8.56 2.79 14.03
N SER A 315 -8.92 1.57 14.43
CA SER A 315 -8.60 1.02 15.74
C SER A 315 -7.09 0.82 15.94
N PHE A 316 -6.65 1.05 17.18
CA PHE A 316 -5.28 0.86 17.68
C PHE A 316 -4.21 1.66 16.91
N TYR A 317 -3.07 1.06 16.58
CA TYR A 317 -1.85 1.79 16.18
C TYR A 317 -1.31 1.42 14.79
N GLY A 318 -2.13 0.71 13.99
CA GLY A 318 -1.72 0.15 12.70
C GLY A 318 -1.61 -1.38 12.72
N ASN A 319 -1.21 -1.97 11.60
CA ASN A 319 -1.00 -3.42 11.48
C ASN A 319 0.42 -3.77 11.95
N PHE A 320 0.64 -3.86 13.27
CA PHE A 320 1.98 -3.97 13.87
C PHE A 320 2.86 -5.06 13.25
N THR A 321 2.35 -6.28 13.02
CA THR A 321 3.14 -7.37 12.43
C THR A 321 3.55 -7.09 10.98
N VAL A 322 2.77 -6.30 10.24
CA VAL A 322 3.13 -5.80 8.90
C VAL A 322 4.23 -4.73 9.01
N LEU A 323 4.09 -3.79 9.96
CA LEU A 323 5.11 -2.77 10.25
C LEU A 323 6.44 -3.42 10.64
N LEU A 324 6.41 -4.43 11.51
CA LEU A 324 7.57 -5.20 11.96
C LEU A 324 8.31 -5.86 10.80
N LYS A 325 7.58 -6.48 9.85
CA LYS A 325 8.19 -7.09 8.65
C LYS A 325 8.91 -6.07 7.78
N ALA A 326 8.31 -4.89 7.58
CA ALA A 326 8.94 -3.80 6.86
C ALA A 326 10.19 -3.26 7.58
N TYR A 327 10.12 -3.11 8.90
CA TYR A 327 11.26 -2.74 9.74
C TYR A 327 12.42 -3.75 9.60
N ILE A 328 12.13 -5.05 9.72
CA ILE A 328 13.13 -6.12 9.53
C ILE A 328 13.75 -6.02 8.13
N TYR A 329 12.93 -5.85 7.09
CA TYR A 329 13.42 -5.72 5.72
C TYR A 329 14.38 -4.53 5.56
N ILE A 330 14.00 -3.34 6.05
CA ILE A 330 14.86 -2.15 5.99
C ILE A 330 16.18 -2.40 6.74
N ARG A 331 16.12 -3.04 7.92
CA ARG A 331 17.30 -3.34 8.73
C ARG A 331 18.22 -4.39 8.10
N LEU A 332 17.67 -5.38 7.39
CA LEU A 332 18.44 -6.40 6.68
C LEU A 332 19.12 -5.83 5.43
N MET A 333 18.42 -4.97 4.69
CA MET A 333 18.94 -4.42 3.44
C MET A 333 19.94 -3.28 3.68
N GLY A 334 19.71 -2.44 4.70
CA GLY A 334 20.49 -1.21 4.89
C GLY A 334 20.36 -0.23 3.71
N ALA A 335 21.06 0.90 3.78
CA ALA A 335 20.97 1.92 2.73
C ALA A 335 21.46 1.40 1.35
N GLU A 336 22.60 0.70 1.33
CA GLU A 336 23.20 0.15 0.11
C GLU A 336 22.29 -0.91 -0.53
N GLY A 337 21.78 -1.86 0.25
CA GLY A 337 20.89 -2.90 -0.28
C GLY A 337 19.55 -2.34 -0.74
N LEU A 338 19.00 -1.32 -0.07
CA LEU A 338 17.80 -0.63 -0.56
C LEU A 338 18.05 0.07 -1.90
N ARG A 339 19.24 0.65 -2.09
CA ARG A 339 19.64 1.24 -3.38
C ARG A 339 19.76 0.18 -4.47
N GLU A 340 20.43 -0.94 -4.19
CA GLU A 340 20.59 -2.06 -5.12
C GLU A 340 19.23 -2.64 -5.57
N VAL A 341 18.25 -2.69 -4.65
CA VAL A 341 16.87 -3.09 -4.97
C VAL A 341 16.26 -2.21 -6.06
N SER A 342 16.42 -0.89 -5.96
CA SER A 342 15.89 0.05 -6.96
C SER A 342 16.61 -0.09 -8.29
N GLU A 343 17.94 -0.11 -8.28
CA GLU A 343 18.77 -0.22 -9.49
C GLU A 343 18.47 -1.53 -10.23
N THR A 344 18.35 -2.64 -9.50
CA THR A 344 18.01 -3.95 -10.05
C THR A 344 16.58 -4.00 -10.59
N ALA A 345 15.61 -3.39 -9.90
CA ALA A 345 14.23 -3.32 -10.38
C ALA A 345 14.13 -2.54 -11.70
N VAL A 346 14.83 -1.41 -11.80
CA VAL A 346 14.88 -0.60 -13.02
C VAL A 346 15.59 -1.35 -14.15
N LEU A 347 16.71 -2.02 -13.86
CA LEU A 347 17.42 -2.84 -14.84
C LEU A 347 16.55 -3.97 -15.38
N ASN A 348 15.89 -4.73 -14.51
CA ASN A 348 15.05 -5.86 -14.89
C ASN A 348 13.87 -5.43 -15.78
N ALA A 349 13.20 -4.33 -15.43
CA ALA A 349 12.10 -3.79 -16.24
C ALA A 349 12.58 -3.40 -17.65
N ASN A 350 13.70 -2.69 -17.76
CA ASN A 350 14.23 -2.28 -19.06
C ASN A 350 14.78 -3.45 -19.87
N TYR A 351 15.40 -4.44 -19.22
CA TYR A 351 15.84 -5.67 -19.89
C TYR A 351 14.66 -6.41 -20.52
N ILE A 352 13.57 -6.59 -19.77
CA ILE A 352 12.34 -7.20 -20.29
C ILE A 352 11.74 -6.36 -21.43
N LYS A 353 11.65 -5.04 -21.25
CA LYS A 353 11.18 -4.11 -22.29
C LYS A 353 11.96 -4.27 -23.59
N GLU A 354 13.29 -4.26 -23.52
CA GLU A 354 14.15 -4.37 -24.71
C GLU A 354 14.01 -5.73 -25.41
N LYS A 355 13.84 -6.82 -24.65
CA LYS A 355 13.61 -8.15 -25.23
C LYS A 355 12.26 -8.27 -25.92
N LEU A 356 11.24 -7.53 -25.44
CA LEU A 356 9.86 -7.66 -25.90
C LEU A 356 9.43 -6.56 -26.89
N LYS A 357 10.11 -5.41 -26.96
CA LYS A 357 9.63 -4.22 -27.70
C LYS A 357 9.35 -4.44 -29.19
N LYS A 358 10.06 -5.38 -29.82
CA LYS A 358 9.82 -5.75 -31.23
C LYS A 358 8.47 -6.46 -31.44
N TYR A 359 7.99 -7.18 -30.43
CA TYR A 359 6.76 -7.96 -30.46
C TYR A 359 5.59 -7.22 -29.81
N TYR A 360 5.88 -6.44 -28.76
CA TYR A 360 4.94 -5.67 -27.98
C TYR A 360 5.50 -4.26 -27.81
N PRO A 361 5.19 -3.32 -28.73
CA PRO A 361 5.78 -1.99 -28.70
C PRO A 361 5.35 -1.24 -27.42
N PRO A 362 6.26 -0.52 -26.75
CA PRO A 362 5.90 0.37 -25.65
C PRO A 362 5.13 1.59 -26.16
N LEU A 363 4.50 2.35 -25.25
CA LEU A 363 3.87 3.63 -25.59
C LEU A 363 4.90 4.64 -26.14
N VAL A 364 6.06 4.72 -25.48
CA VAL A 364 7.20 5.57 -25.86
C VAL A 364 8.46 4.72 -25.76
N ASP A 365 9.34 4.72 -26.77
CA ASP A 365 10.63 4.00 -26.67
C ASP A 365 11.65 4.83 -25.89
N THR A 366 11.60 4.69 -24.57
CA THR A 366 12.47 5.40 -23.62
C THR A 366 12.98 4.45 -22.53
N VAL A 367 13.78 4.96 -21.60
CA VAL A 367 14.17 4.24 -20.39
C VAL A 367 13.06 4.38 -19.36
N TYR A 368 12.46 3.24 -19.02
CA TYR A 368 11.45 3.14 -17.97
C TYR A 368 12.12 3.00 -16.60
N LYS A 369 11.34 3.08 -15.52
CA LYS A 369 11.80 2.84 -14.15
C LYS A 369 11.55 1.39 -13.75
N HIS A 370 10.89 1.13 -12.62
CA HIS A 370 10.68 -0.22 -12.09
C HIS A 370 9.64 -1.06 -12.85
N GLU A 371 8.90 -0.45 -13.78
CA GLU A 371 7.90 -1.12 -14.60
C GLU A 371 7.83 -0.49 -15.99
N CYS A 372 7.20 -1.18 -16.95
CA CYS A 372 6.94 -0.65 -18.29
C CYS A 372 5.60 -1.17 -18.80
N VAL A 373 4.99 -0.43 -19.73
CA VAL A 373 3.73 -0.84 -20.37
C VAL A 373 3.99 -1.20 -21.83
N LEU A 374 3.64 -2.42 -22.20
CA LEU A 374 3.83 -2.97 -23.55
C LEU A 374 2.48 -3.23 -24.20
N SER A 375 2.34 -2.86 -25.48
CA SER A 375 1.06 -2.90 -26.17
C SER A 375 0.79 -4.21 -26.88
N GLY A 376 -0.33 -4.85 -26.55
CA GLY A 376 -0.92 -5.96 -27.32
C GLY A 376 -1.67 -5.52 -28.58
N LYS A 377 -1.84 -4.20 -28.82
CA LYS A 377 -2.61 -3.65 -29.95
C LYS A 377 -2.26 -4.23 -31.32
N PRO A 378 -0.98 -4.51 -31.68
CA PRO A 378 -0.63 -5.06 -32.98
C PRO A 378 -1.30 -6.41 -33.31
N TYR A 379 -1.73 -7.18 -32.31
CA TYR A 379 -2.36 -8.48 -32.50
C TYR A 379 -3.88 -8.41 -32.69
N LYS A 380 -4.50 -7.24 -32.48
CA LYS A 380 -5.94 -7.03 -32.69
C LYS A 380 -6.36 -7.35 -34.14
N LYS A 381 -5.48 -7.12 -35.12
CA LYS A 381 -5.71 -7.47 -36.53
C LYS A 381 -5.89 -8.97 -36.79
N TYR A 382 -5.45 -9.82 -35.85
CA TYR A 382 -5.65 -11.27 -35.87
C TYR A 382 -6.83 -11.72 -34.99
N GLY A 383 -7.63 -10.78 -34.47
CA GLY A 383 -8.72 -11.08 -33.53
C GLY A 383 -8.26 -11.37 -32.09
N VAL A 384 -6.96 -11.22 -31.79
CA VAL A 384 -6.38 -11.50 -30.47
C VAL A 384 -6.39 -10.23 -29.61
N LYS A 385 -6.97 -10.34 -28.41
CA LYS A 385 -6.98 -9.28 -27.39
C LYS A 385 -5.81 -9.47 -26.41
N THR A 386 -5.43 -8.41 -25.71
CA THR A 386 -4.42 -8.49 -24.62
C THR A 386 -4.79 -9.53 -23.57
N PHE A 387 -6.09 -9.68 -23.28
CA PHE A 387 -6.57 -10.70 -22.35
C PHE A 387 -6.28 -12.15 -22.81
N ASP A 388 -6.35 -12.42 -24.12
CA ASP A 388 -6.06 -13.75 -24.67
C ASP A 388 -4.57 -14.08 -24.50
N ILE A 389 -3.70 -13.09 -24.70
CA ILE A 389 -2.25 -13.21 -24.44
C ILE A 389 -2.00 -13.49 -22.95
N ALA A 390 -2.69 -12.78 -22.05
CA ALA A 390 -2.58 -12.99 -20.61
C ALA A 390 -3.03 -14.39 -20.19
N LYS A 391 -4.13 -14.91 -20.75
CA LYS A 391 -4.55 -16.29 -20.51
C LYS A 391 -3.56 -17.29 -21.10
N ARG A 392 -3.01 -17.01 -22.27
CA ARG A 392 -2.00 -17.87 -22.87
C ARG A 392 -0.73 -17.95 -22.02
N LEU A 393 -0.29 -16.88 -21.37
CA LEU A 393 0.84 -16.93 -20.43
C LEU A 393 0.63 -17.92 -19.27
N MET A 394 -0.61 -18.08 -18.82
CA MET A 394 -0.95 -19.05 -17.77
C MET A 394 -0.71 -20.49 -18.24
N ASP A 395 -0.97 -20.80 -19.51
CA ASP A 395 -0.65 -22.12 -20.09
C ASP A 395 0.86 -22.39 -20.11
N TYR A 396 1.69 -21.33 -20.15
CA TYR A 396 3.16 -21.42 -20.05
C TYR A 396 3.67 -21.39 -18.61
N GLY A 397 2.79 -21.43 -17.61
CA GLY A 397 3.16 -21.46 -16.19
C GLY A 397 3.51 -20.10 -15.59
N PHE A 398 3.11 -18.99 -16.21
CA PHE A 398 3.32 -17.64 -15.68
C PHE A 398 2.01 -17.02 -15.18
N HIS A 399 2.09 -16.29 -14.06
CA HIS A 399 1.05 -15.31 -13.78
C HIS A 399 1.16 -14.17 -14.80
N PRO A 400 0.07 -13.73 -15.45
CA PRO A 400 0.13 -12.61 -16.38
C PRO A 400 0.47 -11.30 -15.64
N PRO A 401 1.01 -10.30 -16.35
CA PRO A 401 1.17 -8.96 -15.81
C PRO A 401 -0.18 -8.28 -15.60
N THR A 402 -0.16 -7.09 -15.01
CA THR A 402 -1.34 -6.22 -14.94
C THR A 402 -1.80 -5.90 -16.37
N VAL A 403 -3.10 -6.02 -16.63
CA VAL A 403 -3.70 -5.77 -17.96
C VAL A 403 -4.75 -4.67 -17.87
N TYR A 404 -4.86 -3.88 -18.94
CA TYR A 404 -5.82 -2.77 -19.07
C TYR A 404 -5.71 -1.66 -18.00
N PHE A 405 -4.52 -1.50 -17.42
CA PHE A 405 -4.16 -0.39 -16.55
C PHE A 405 -2.70 0.02 -16.82
N PRO A 406 -2.37 1.33 -16.85
CA PRO A 406 -3.30 2.46 -16.76
C PRO A 406 -4.21 2.56 -18.00
N HIS A 407 -5.35 3.26 -17.87
CA HIS A 407 -6.41 3.26 -18.89
C HIS A 407 -6.06 4.03 -20.18
N ILE A 408 -4.94 4.74 -20.19
CA ILE A 408 -4.50 5.59 -21.29
C ILE A 408 -3.75 4.87 -22.43
N VAL A 409 -3.53 3.53 -22.33
CA VAL A 409 -2.70 2.75 -23.29
C VAL A 409 -3.44 1.72 -24.12
#